data_AF-A0AAW1Y4H7-F1
#
_entry.id   AF-A0AAW1Y4H7-F1
#
_cell.length_a   1.000
_cell.length_b   1.000
_cell.length_c   1.000
_cell.angle_alpha   90.00
_cell.angle_beta   90.00
_cell.angle_gamma   90.00
#
_symmetry.space_group_name_H-M   'P 1'
#
loop_
_entity.id
_entity.type
_entity.pdbx_description
1 polymer ?
#
loop_
_entity_poly.entity_id
_entity_poly.type
_entity_poly.pdbx_seq_one_letter_code
_entity_poly.pdbx_strand_id
1 'polypeptide(L)'
;MFDLQEARAQLGRCEYRKGNIEVALYVSEGIDIAAVTPKIKVTIARAGERQRYDAPPISVNAISLLLEAIFLKAKSLQSLEA
;
A
#
# COMPACT_ATOMS: atom_id res chain seq x y z
N MET A 1 -12.54 -5.16 -5.14
CA MET A 1 -12.09 -3.79 -4.74
C MET A 1 -10.82 -3.82 -3.90
N PHE A 2 -10.52 -4.90 -3.17
CA PHE A 2 -9.22 -5.12 -2.51
C PHE A 2 -8.12 -5.46 -3.54
N ASP A 3 -8.43 -6.30 -4.52
CA ASP A 3 -7.48 -6.77 -5.55
C ASP A 3 -6.95 -5.64 -6.44
N LEU A 4 -7.78 -4.62 -6.74
CA LEU A 4 -7.38 -3.50 -7.58
C LEU A 4 -6.29 -2.64 -6.92
N GLN A 5 -6.39 -2.42 -5.61
CA GLN A 5 -5.40 -1.63 -4.87
C GLN A 5 -4.12 -2.44 -4.63
N GLU A 6 -4.24 -3.75 -4.40
CA GLU A 6 -3.08 -4.63 -4.29
C GLU A 6 -2.32 -4.75 -5.62
N ALA A 7 -3.03 -4.91 -6.73
CA ALA A 7 -2.45 -4.91 -8.07
C ALA A 7 -1.73 -3.57 -8.38
N ARG A 8 -2.31 -2.44 -7.98
CA ARG A 8 -1.67 -1.11 -8.13
C ARG A 8 -0.42 -0.97 -7.27
N ALA A 9 -0.46 -1.40 -6.01
CA ALA A 9 0.69 -1.37 -5.12
C ALA A 9 1.84 -2.25 -5.67
N GLN A 10 1.53 -3.44 -6.18
CA GLN A 10 2.53 -4.31 -6.82
C GLN A 10 3.10 -3.70 -8.10
N LEU A 11 2.26 -3.10 -8.95
CA LEU A 11 2.70 -2.45 -10.19
C LEU A 11 3.62 -1.25 -9.92
N GLY A 12 3.24 -0.36 -9.00
CA GLY A 12 4.05 0.82 -8.65
C GLY A 12 5.45 0.43 -8.13
N ARG A 13 5.54 -0.64 -7.35
CA ARG A 13 6.81 -1.19 -6.84
C ARG A 13 7.69 -1.78 -7.94
N CYS A 14 7.10 -2.46 -8.93
CA CYS A 14 7.82 -2.97 -10.09
C CYS A 14 8.41 -1.83 -10.94
N GLU A 15 7.62 -0.77 -11.20
CA GLU A 15 8.09 0.38 -11.99
C GLU A 15 9.16 1.19 -11.26
N TYR A 16 9.04 1.37 -9.95
CA TYR A 16 10.09 2.01 -9.15
C TYR A 16 11.43 1.25 -9.24
N ARG A 17 11.40 -0.08 -9.15
CA ARG A 17 12.61 -0.92 -9.27
C ARG A 17 13.26 -0.86 -10.65
N LYS A 18 12.47 -0.62 -11.71
CA LYS A 18 12.97 -0.42 -13.06
C LYS A 18 13.60 0.96 -13.28
N GLY A 19 13.47 1.89 -12.33
CA GLY A 19 13.91 3.28 -12.46
C GLY A 19 12.85 4.21 -13.08
N ASN A 20 11.65 3.71 -13.35
CA ASN A 20 10.55 4.48 -13.93
C ASN A 20 9.77 5.21 -12.84
N ILE A 21 10.41 6.20 -12.21
CA ILE A 21 9.87 6.88 -11.02
C ILE A 21 8.55 7.61 -11.33
N GLU A 22 8.40 8.21 -12.51
CA GLU A 22 7.18 8.92 -12.92
C GLU A 22 5.97 7.98 -13.02
N VAL A 23 6.15 6.80 -13.62
CA VAL A 23 5.10 5.78 -13.75
C VAL A 23 4.76 5.19 -12.38
N ALA A 24 5.79 4.94 -11.56
CA ALA A 24 5.60 4.46 -10.20
C ALA A 24 4.78 5.45 -9.36
N LEU A 25 5.06 6.75 -9.48
CA LEU A 25 4.33 7.81 -8.81
C LEU A 25 2.87 7.86 -9.29
N TYR A 26 2.63 7.85 -10.60
CA TYR A 26 1.28 7.88 -11.16
C TYR A 26 0.42 6.69 -10.69
N VAL A 27 0.97 5.48 -10.71
CA VAL A 27 0.26 4.26 -10.26
C VAL A 27 -0.02 4.29 -8.76
N SER A 28 0.89 4.84 -7.96
CA SER A 28 0.73 4.97 -6.51
C SER A 28 -0.13 6.16 -6.07
N GLU A 29 -0.30 7.20 -6.91
CA GLU A 29 -1.34 8.24 -6.73
C GLU A 29 -2.75 7.70 -6.88
N GLY A 30 -2.94 6.67 -7.73
CA GLY A 30 -4.22 5.98 -7.87
C GLY A 30 -4.60 5.12 -6.66
N ILE A 31 -3.76 4.99 -5.64
CA ILE A 31 -4.08 4.27 -4.40
C ILE A 31 -4.92 5.19 -3.51
N ASP A 32 -6.16 4.80 -3.25
CA ASP A 32 -7.05 5.54 -2.36
C ASP A 32 -6.66 5.26 -0.89
N ILE A 33 -5.74 6.09 -0.38
CA ILE A 33 -5.19 6.01 0.98
C ILE A 33 -6.33 6.10 2.01
N ALA A 34 -7.33 6.95 1.77
CA ALA A 34 -8.46 7.12 2.68
C ALA A 34 -9.31 5.85 2.77
N ALA A 35 -9.51 5.15 1.65
CA ALA A 35 -10.26 3.88 1.63
C ALA A 35 -9.49 2.68 2.21
N VAL A 36 -8.15 2.66 2.12
CA VAL A 36 -7.34 1.56 2.70
C VAL A 36 -7.00 1.77 4.18
N THR A 37 -6.90 3.02 4.64
CA THR A 37 -6.57 3.38 6.03
C THR A 37 -7.46 2.70 7.09
N PRO A 38 -8.81 2.73 7.01
CA PRO A 38 -9.64 2.08 8.03
C PRO A 38 -9.45 0.56 8.04
N LYS A 39 -9.19 -0.05 6.88
CA LYS A 39 -8.94 -1.50 6.77
C LYS A 39 -7.60 -1.89 7.36
N ILE A 40 -6.55 -1.09 7.11
CA ILE A 40 -5.23 -1.27 7.73
C ILE A 40 -5.34 -1.16 9.25
N LYS A 41 -6.03 -0.14 9.76
CA LYS A 41 -6.27 0.03 11.21
C LYS A 41 -6.98 -1.18 11.82
N VAL A 42 -8.03 -1.67 11.17
CA VAL A 42 -8.79 -2.84 11.64
C VAL A 42 -7.92 -4.10 11.65
N THR A 43 -7.15 -4.37 10.58
CA THR A 43 -6.28 -5.55 10.55
C THR A 43 -5.14 -5.47 11.57
N ILE A 44 -4.50 -4.31 11.75
CA ILE A 44 -3.42 -4.14 12.74
C ILE A 44 -3.97 -4.27 14.17
N ALA A 45 -5.12 -3.66 14.47
CA ALA A 45 -5.77 -3.80 15.77
C ALA A 45 -6.09 -5.27 16.09
N ARG A 46 -6.60 -6.02 15.10
CA ARG A 46 -6.90 -7.45 15.21
C ARG A 46 -5.64 -8.34 15.27
N ALA A 47 -4.52 -7.91 14.72
CA ALA A 47 -3.26 -8.66 14.79
C ALA A 47 -2.64 -8.68 16.20
N GLY A 48 -2.96 -7.67 17.03
CA GLY A 48 -2.55 -7.60 18.44
C GLY A 48 -3.44 -8.43 19.38
N GLU A 49 -4.70 -8.63 19.03
CA GLU A 49 -5.64 -9.49 19.77
C GLU A 49 -5.50 -10.94 19.32
N ARG A 50 -4.77 -11.75 20.09
CA ARG A 50 -4.43 -13.14 19.79
C ARG A 50 -5.61 -14.12 19.68
N GLN A 51 -6.87 -13.66 19.68
CA GLN A 51 -8.05 -14.50 19.52
C GLN A 51 -9.22 -13.74 18.91
N ARG A 52 -9.72 -14.21 17.76
CA ARG A 52 -11.09 -14.72 17.54
C ARG A 52 -11.44 -14.72 16.05
N TYR A 53 -11.48 -15.93 15.48
CA TYR A 53 -12.41 -16.48 14.47
C TYR A 53 -12.91 -15.68 13.24
N ASP A 54 -12.47 -14.44 13.02
CA ASP A 54 -12.80 -13.66 11.83
C ASP A 54 -11.55 -13.40 11.00
N ALA A 55 -11.59 -13.84 9.73
CA ALA A 55 -10.52 -13.55 8.79
C ALA A 55 -10.30 -12.03 8.71
N PRO A 56 -9.05 -11.54 8.83
CA PRO A 56 -8.78 -10.12 8.72
C PRO A 56 -9.24 -9.62 7.34
N PRO A 57 -9.82 -8.41 7.26
CA PRO A 57 -10.37 -7.88 6.00
C PRO A 57 -9.31 -7.66 4.93
N ILE A 58 -8.03 -7.66 5.31
CA ILE A 58 -6.85 -7.53 4.48
C ILE A 58 -5.77 -8.43 5.07
N SER A 59 -5.01 -9.15 4.24
CA SER A 59 -3.87 -9.96 4.70
C SER A 59 -2.72 -9.07 5.19
N VAL A 60 -1.96 -9.55 6.19
CA VAL A 60 -0.79 -8.81 6.70
C VAL A 60 0.24 -8.52 5.59
N ASN A 61 0.40 -9.43 4.64
CA ASN A 61 1.29 -9.25 3.48
C ASN A 61 0.87 -8.08 2.58
N ALA A 62 -0.44 -7.92 2.35
CA ALA A 62 -0.96 -6.80 1.58
C ALA A 62 -0.81 -5.46 2.31
N ILE A 63 -0.84 -5.45 3.64
CA ILE A 63 -0.53 -4.24 4.43
C ILE A 63 0.92 -3.82 4.22
N SER A 64 1.86 -4.76 4.28
CA SER A 64 3.27 -4.47 4.00
C SER A 64 3.46 -3.88 2.60
N LEU A 65 2.79 -4.43 1.58
CA LEU A 65 2.81 -3.91 0.21
C LEU A 65 2.23 -2.49 0.09
N LEU A 66 1.11 -2.21 0.74
CA LEU A 66 0.48 -0.88 0.74
C LEU A 66 1.36 0.15 1.46
N LEU A 67 1.96 -0.21 2.60
CA LEU A 67 2.90 0.65 3.32
C LEU A 67 4.16 0.92 2.50
N GLU A 68 4.69 -0.10 1.82
CA GLU A 68 5.85 0.06 0.91
C GLU A 68 5.51 1.00 -0.24
N ALA A 69 4.32 0.89 -0.86
CA ALA A 69 3.88 1.80 -1.92
C ALA A 69 3.69 3.25 -1.44
N ILE A 70 3.13 3.47 -0.25
CA ILE A 70 2.99 4.79 0.36
C ILE A 70 4.38 5.40 0.65
N PHE A 71 5.31 4.60 1.16
CA PHE A 71 6.68 5.03 1.43
C PHE A 71 7.43 5.39 0.14
N LEU A 72 7.29 4.58 -0.90
CA LEU A 72 7.87 4.87 -2.22
C LEU A 72 7.33 6.17 -2.80
N LYS A 73 6.02 6.43 -2.70
CA LYS A 73 5.40 7.70 -3.08
C LYS A 73 6.07 8.88 -2.38
N ALA A 74 6.24 8.80 -1.05
CA ALA A 74 6.86 9.87 -0.26
C ALA A 74 8.31 10.12 -0.67
N LYS A 75 9.09 9.06 -0.94
CA LYS A 75 10.48 9.19 -1.43
C LYS A 75 10.55 9.80 -2.82
N SER A 76 9.66 9.38 -3.74
CA SER A 76 9.60 9.94 -5.08
C SER A 76 9.24 11.42 -5.08
N LEU A 77 8.31 11.85 -4.21
CA LEU A 77 8.00 13.26 -4.02
C LEU A 77 9.20 14.03 -3.43
N GLN A 78 9.86 13.50 -2.40
CA GLN A 78 11.05 14.11 -1.83
C GLN A 78 12.19 14.25 -2.86
N SER A 79 12.36 13.29 -3.76
CA SER A 79 13.38 13.37 -4.82
C SER A 79 13.02 14.33 -5.96
N LEU A 80 11.74 14.71 -6.10
CA LEU A 80 11.26 15.65 -7.11
C LEU A 80 11.24 17.10 -6.59
N GLU A 81 11.13 17.28 -5.27
CA GLU A 81 11.17 18.58 -4.58
C GLU A 81 12.59 18.99 -4.11
N ALA A 82 13.62 18.18 -4.37
CA ALA A 82 15.03 18.43 -4.02
C ALA A 82 15.88 18.84 -5.24
#